data_AF-A0A1W7A9D3-F1
#
_entry.id   AF-A0A1W7A9D3-F1
#
_cell.length_a   1.000
_cell.length_b   1.000
_cell.length_c   1.000
_cell.angle_alpha   90.00
_cell.angle_beta   90.00
_cell.angle_gamma   90.00
#
_symmetry.space_group_name_H-M   'P 1'
#
loop_
_entity.id
_entity.type
_entity.pdbx_description
1 polymer ?
#
loop_
_entity_poly.entity_id
_entity_poly.type
_entity_poly.pdbx_seq_one_letter_code
_entity_poly.pdbx_strand_id
1 'polypeptide(L)'
;MEYTILILFIAFTILIIYFATKFLHKIMNKRYDFYKMFSIVLIAVFIPLLAYLISSEVINYWSQPTDEDRQRLGEMTTKVIYSEDFKKLEKTRIIYSIEPSVNRYNRQANNYLYDVYVKTDKETYGFNCDDLDKDDKDQQCKIVDISSWGYSEYSEEQPFFNGYRGYKNGIKR
;
A
#
# COMPACT_ATOMS: atom_id res chain seq x y z
N MET A 1 -30.69 21.15 8.44
CA MET A 1 -29.65 20.38 7.73
C MET A 1 -30.08 18.93 7.49
N GLU A 2 -30.78 18.30 8.44
CA GLU A 2 -31.26 16.91 8.29
C GLU A 2 -32.37 16.74 7.22
N TYR A 3 -33.38 17.62 7.20
CA TYR A 3 -34.48 17.54 6.22
C TYR A 3 -34.04 17.75 4.76
N THR A 4 -33.02 18.58 4.54
CA THR A 4 -32.47 18.82 3.20
C THR A 4 -31.74 17.59 2.64
N ILE A 5 -31.05 16.84 3.50
CA ILE A 5 -30.38 15.58 3.11
C ILE A 5 -31.44 14.51 2.81
N LEU A 6 -32.49 14.42 3.63
CA LEU A 6 -33.60 13.49 3.41
C LEU A 6 -34.31 13.74 2.07
N ILE A 7 -34.61 14.99 1.74
CA ILE A 7 -35.28 15.36 0.48
C ILE A 7 -34.40 15.02 -0.73
N LEU A 8 -33.08 15.27 -0.66
CA LEU A 8 -32.15 14.90 -1.73
C LEU A 8 -32.08 13.39 -1.94
N PHE A 9 -32.11 12.61 -0.85
CA PHE A 9 -32.12 11.15 -0.93
C PHE A 9 -33.41 10.60 -1.55
N ILE A 10 -34.56 11.17 -1.17
CA ILE A 10 -35.86 10.82 -1.77
C ILE A 10 -35.88 11.17 -3.27
N ALA A 11 -35.39 12.36 -3.64
CA ALA A 11 -35.31 12.76 -5.04
C ALA A 11 -34.40 11.83 -5.86
N PHE A 12 -33.25 11.45 -5.30
CA PHE A 12 -32.29 10.54 -5.95
C PHE A 12 -32.86 9.13 -6.11
N THR A 13 -33.56 8.60 -5.11
CA THR A 13 -34.20 7.28 -5.20
C THR A 13 -35.34 7.26 -6.21
N ILE A 14 -36.19 8.30 -6.26
CA ILE A 14 -37.23 8.44 -7.30
C ILE A 14 -36.59 8.48 -8.69
N LEU A 15 -35.46 9.19 -8.85
CA LEU A 15 -34.73 9.27 -10.11
C LEU A 15 -34.21 7.89 -10.54
N ILE A 16 -33.61 7.12 -9.63
CA ILE A 16 -33.14 5.75 -9.90
C ILE A 16 -34.31 4.85 -10.31
N ILE A 17 -35.43 4.90 -9.58
CA ILE A 17 -36.62 4.10 -9.90
C ILE A 17 -37.17 4.47 -11.28
N TYR A 18 -37.23 5.77 -11.61
CA TYR A 18 -37.67 6.23 -12.93
C TYR A 18 -36.76 5.72 -14.06
N PHE A 19 -35.43 5.80 -13.89
CA PHE A 19 -34.50 5.26 -14.89
C PHE A 19 -34.57 3.74 -15.00
N ALA A 20 -34.66 3.03 -13.88
CA ALA A 20 -34.79 1.57 -13.86
C ALA A 20 -36.09 1.12 -14.54
N THR A 21 -37.23 1.75 -14.26
CA THR A 21 -38.52 1.42 -14.89
C THR A 21 -38.53 1.74 -16.39
N LYS A 22 -37.97 2.87 -16.81
CA LYS A 22 -37.85 3.23 -18.23
C LYS A 22 -36.90 2.30 -18.99
N PHE A 23 -35.81 1.88 -18.34
CA PHE A 23 -34.87 0.90 -18.87
C PHE A 23 -35.54 -0.47 -19.00
N LEU A 24 -36.25 -0.94 -17.97
CA LEU A 24 -37.03 -2.17 -17.99
C LEU A 24 -38.11 -2.15 -19.08
N HIS A 25 -38.83 -1.04 -19.24
CA HIS A 25 -39.85 -0.91 -20.29
C HIS A 25 -39.22 -0.95 -21.70
N LYS A 26 -38.11 -0.25 -21.91
CA LYS A 26 -37.34 -0.28 -23.17
C LYS A 26 -36.79 -1.69 -23.46
N ILE A 27 -36.43 -2.42 -22.42
CA ILE A 27 -35.97 -3.81 -22.50
C ILE A 27 -37.13 -4.75 -22.84
N MET A 28 -38.26 -4.67 -22.15
CA MET A 28 -39.44 -5.52 -22.38
C MET A 28 -40.04 -5.33 -23.78
N ASN A 29 -39.92 -4.13 -24.35
CA ASN A 29 -40.43 -3.83 -25.70
C ASN A 29 -39.54 -4.42 -26.82
N LYS A 30 -38.33 -4.84 -26.49
CA LYS A 30 -37.39 -5.50 -27.40
C LYS A 30 -37.44 -7.00 -27.04
N ARG A 31 -37.81 -7.90 -27.96
CA ARG A 31 -37.87 -9.36 -27.73
C ARG A 31 -36.48 -9.99 -27.50
N TYR A 32 -35.69 -9.44 -26.59
CA TYR A 32 -34.48 -10.06 -26.10
C TYR A 32 -34.89 -11.18 -25.17
N ASP A 33 -34.32 -12.36 -25.40
CA ASP A 33 -34.54 -13.48 -24.51
C ASP A 33 -34.17 -13.08 -23.07
N PHE A 34 -35.10 -13.26 -22.15
CA PHE A 34 -34.95 -12.90 -20.73
C PHE A 34 -33.62 -13.40 -20.15
N TYR A 35 -33.18 -14.60 -20.55
CA TYR A 35 -31.90 -15.17 -20.12
C TYR A 35 -30.69 -14.34 -20.57
N LYS A 36 -30.69 -13.78 -21.80
CA LYS A 36 -29.58 -12.94 -22.29
C LYS A 36 -29.49 -11.63 -21.50
N MET A 37 -30.63 -11.03 -21.18
CA MET A 37 -30.69 -9.79 -20.41
C MET A 37 -30.28 -10.00 -18.96
N PHE A 38 -30.78 -11.06 -18.33
CA PHE A 38 -30.39 -11.45 -16.99
C PHE A 38 -28.88 -11.70 -16.91
N SER A 39 -28.31 -12.43 -17.87
CA SER A 39 -26.86 -12.67 -17.94
C SER A 39 -26.05 -11.37 -18.08
N ILE A 40 -26.47 -10.41 -18.90
CA ILE A 40 -25.77 -9.13 -19.05
C ILE A 40 -25.75 -8.35 -17.74
N VAL A 41 -26.89 -8.27 -17.03
CA VAL A 41 -26.97 -7.58 -15.74
C VAL A 41 -26.09 -8.28 -14.71
N LEU A 42 -26.12 -9.61 -14.67
CA LEU A 42 -25.30 -10.40 -13.76
C LEU A 42 -23.81 -10.17 -14.03
N ILE A 43 -23.39 -10.20 -15.30
CA ILE A 43 -22.00 -9.89 -15.70
C ILE A 43 -21.62 -8.45 -15.30
N ALA A 44 -22.48 -7.46 -15.55
CA ALA A 44 -22.20 -6.06 -15.25
C ALA A 44 -22.05 -5.75 -13.76
N VAL A 45 -22.68 -6.55 -12.88
CA VAL A 45 -22.56 -6.41 -11.42
C VAL A 45 -21.43 -7.28 -10.86
N PHE A 46 -21.34 -8.54 -11.30
CA PHE A 46 -20.38 -9.49 -10.75
C PHE A 46 -18.95 -9.25 -11.23
N ILE A 47 -18.72 -8.84 -12.49
CA ILE A 47 -17.35 -8.59 -12.97
C ILE A 47 -16.67 -7.46 -12.17
N PRO A 48 -17.28 -6.27 -11.98
CA PRO A 48 -16.66 -5.21 -11.19
C PRO A 48 -16.42 -5.62 -9.74
N LEU A 49 -17.38 -6.35 -9.14
CA LEU A 49 -17.24 -6.84 -7.77
C LEU A 49 -16.09 -7.84 -7.64
N LEU A 50 -15.97 -8.80 -8.57
CA LEU A 50 -14.87 -9.76 -8.60
C LEU A 50 -13.54 -9.06 -8.87
N ALA A 51 -13.50 -8.09 -9.80
CA ALA A 51 -12.30 -7.31 -10.06
C ALA A 51 -11.84 -6.52 -8.82
N TYR A 52 -12.78 -5.95 -8.06
CA TYR A 52 -12.49 -5.28 -6.79
C TYR A 52 -11.92 -6.24 -5.76
N LEU A 53 -12.57 -7.39 -5.53
CA LEU A 53 -12.10 -8.37 -4.55
C LEU A 53 -10.72 -8.94 -4.92
N ILE A 54 -10.54 -9.33 -6.18
CA ILE A 54 -9.27 -9.88 -6.68
C ILE A 54 -8.17 -8.83 -6.59
N SER A 55 -8.44 -7.57 -6.97
CA SER A 55 -7.39 -6.54 -6.90
C SER A 55 -6.92 -6.29 -5.47
N SER A 56 -7.82 -6.28 -4.49
CA SER A 56 -7.44 -6.17 -3.08
C SER A 56 -6.58 -7.33 -2.60
N GLU A 57 -6.94 -8.56 -2.97
CA GLU A 57 -6.20 -9.77 -2.58
C GLU A 57 -4.82 -9.83 -3.22
N VAL A 58 -4.74 -9.45 -4.50
CA VAL A 58 -3.47 -9.39 -5.25
C VAL A 58 -2.52 -8.35 -4.65
N ILE A 59 -3.03 -7.18 -4.29
CA ILE A 59 -2.23 -6.13 -3.63
C ILE A 59 -1.74 -6.63 -2.27
N ASN A 60 -2.60 -7.25 -1.47
CA ASN A 60 -2.23 -7.82 -0.18
C ASN A 60 -1.15 -8.89 -0.33
N TYR A 61 -1.30 -9.82 -1.27
CA TYR A 61 -0.30 -10.85 -1.53
C TYR A 61 1.08 -10.25 -1.89
N TRP A 62 1.11 -9.16 -2.64
CA TRP A 62 2.38 -8.55 -3.04
C TRP A 62 3.04 -7.67 -1.98
N SER A 63 2.28 -7.15 -1.02
CA SER A 63 2.76 -6.12 -0.09
C SER A 63 2.69 -6.50 1.39
N GLN A 64 1.89 -7.50 1.77
CA GLN A 64 1.78 -7.93 3.15
C GLN A 64 2.91 -8.93 3.50
N PRO A 65 3.65 -8.70 4.59
CA PRO A 65 4.62 -9.67 5.09
C PRO A 65 3.92 -10.91 5.68
N THR A 66 4.35 -12.11 5.28
CA THR A 66 4.08 -13.36 6.02
C THR A 66 4.92 -13.40 7.30
N ASP A 67 4.71 -14.41 8.16
CA ASP A 67 5.51 -14.55 9.38
C ASP A 67 7.00 -14.77 9.11
N GLU A 68 7.34 -15.49 8.03
CA GLU A 68 8.73 -15.67 7.60
C GLU A 68 9.32 -14.34 7.10
N ASP A 69 8.56 -13.55 6.34
CA ASP A 69 9.00 -12.23 5.89
C ASP A 69 9.25 -11.29 7.07
N ARG A 70 8.41 -11.33 8.10
CA ARG A 70 8.58 -10.49 9.30
C ARG A 70 9.89 -10.79 10.01
N GLN A 71 10.27 -12.07 10.11
CA GLN A 71 11.55 -12.46 10.68
C GLN A 71 12.71 -11.89 9.85
N ARG A 72 12.68 -12.10 8.53
CA ARG A 72 13.72 -11.59 7.61
C ARG A 72 13.78 -10.07 7.57
N LEU A 73 12.64 -9.38 7.65
CA LEU A 73 12.57 -7.93 7.76
C LEU A 73 13.17 -7.43 9.07
N GLY A 74 13.03 -8.17 10.16
CA GLY A 74 13.72 -7.88 11.43
C GLY A 74 15.25 -7.99 11.29
N GLU A 75 15.74 -9.04 10.64
CA GLU A 75 17.17 -9.21 10.35
C GLU A 75 17.70 -8.09 9.44
N MET A 76 16.95 -7.76 8.38
CA MET A 76 17.27 -6.67 7.45
C MET A 76 17.30 -5.31 8.16
N THR A 77 16.30 -5.02 8.98
CA THR A 77 16.23 -3.78 9.78
C THR A 77 17.44 -3.67 10.70
N THR A 78 17.85 -4.78 11.32
CA THR A 78 19.06 -4.82 12.16
C THR A 78 20.31 -4.49 11.33
N LYS A 79 20.44 -5.06 10.13
CA LYS A 79 21.55 -4.74 9.22
C LYS A 79 21.56 -3.26 8.83
N VAL A 80 20.40 -2.67 8.54
CA VAL A 80 20.26 -1.23 8.26
C VAL A 80 20.77 -0.40 9.42
N ILE A 81 20.31 -0.65 10.65
CA ILE A 81 20.72 0.14 11.83
C ILE A 81 22.24 0.11 12.04
N TYR A 82 22.90 -1.01 11.69
CA TYR A 82 24.35 -1.15 11.82
C TYR A 82 25.14 -0.72 10.57
N SER A 83 24.49 -0.41 9.45
CA SER A 83 25.14 0.01 8.22
C SER A 83 25.84 1.35 8.37
N GLU A 84 26.84 1.60 7.51
CA GLU A 84 27.56 2.87 7.53
C GLU A 84 26.65 4.04 7.15
N ASP A 85 25.76 3.83 6.19
CA ASP A 85 24.87 4.87 5.68
C ASP A 85 23.81 5.27 6.72
N PHE A 86 23.25 4.32 7.46
CA PHE A 86 22.36 4.65 8.57
C PHE A 86 23.09 5.46 9.65
N LYS A 87 24.32 5.07 10.01
CA LYS A 87 25.14 5.82 10.99
C LYS A 87 25.48 7.23 10.52
N LYS A 88 25.61 7.46 9.21
CA LYS A 88 25.78 8.81 8.65
C LYS A 88 24.48 9.61 8.75
N LEU A 89 23.33 8.98 8.45
CA LEU A 89 22.01 9.60 8.60
C LEU A 89 21.74 9.99 10.06
N GLU A 90 21.95 9.09 11.02
CA GLU A 90 21.70 9.35 12.45
C GLU A 90 22.52 10.53 13.00
N LYS A 91 23.71 10.80 12.44
CA LYS A 91 24.55 11.95 12.82
C LYS A 91 24.07 13.27 12.25
N THR A 92 23.31 13.26 11.16
CA THR A 92 22.99 14.46 10.37
C THR A 92 21.49 14.75 10.26
N ARG A 93 20.65 13.79 10.62
CA ARG A 93 19.20 13.82 10.50
C ARG A 93 18.54 13.30 11.76
N ILE A 94 17.32 13.76 11.99
CA ILE A 94 16.44 13.19 13.01
C ILE A 94 15.70 12.02 12.36
N ILE A 95 15.82 10.83 12.94
CA ILE A 95 15.14 9.63 12.47
C ILE A 95 13.81 9.51 13.22
N TYR A 96 12.70 9.49 12.48
CA TYR A 96 11.36 9.40 13.06
C TYR A 96 10.79 8.00 13.01
N SER A 97 11.03 7.27 11.92
CA SER A 97 10.55 5.89 11.79
C SER A 97 11.46 5.06 10.91
N ILE A 98 11.45 3.75 11.19
CA ILE A 98 12.05 2.73 10.35
C ILE A 98 10.92 1.79 9.96
N GLU A 99 10.62 1.73 8.68
CA GLU A 99 9.47 1.04 8.12
C GLU A 99 9.95 -0.12 7.23
N PRO A 100 10.04 -1.34 7.77
CA PRO A 100 10.30 -2.52 6.97
C PRO A 100 9.10 -2.81 6.06
N SER A 101 9.37 -3.10 4.80
CA SER A 101 8.36 -3.35 3.77
C SER A 101 8.75 -4.51 2.88
N VAL A 102 7.74 -5.20 2.35
CA VAL A 102 7.93 -6.26 1.37
C VAL A 102 7.25 -5.88 0.05
N ASN A 103 7.93 -6.14 -1.06
CA ASN A 103 7.40 -5.94 -2.40
C ASN A 103 7.71 -7.13 -3.31
N ARG A 104 6.68 -7.92 -3.61
CA ARG A 104 6.76 -9.08 -4.54
C ARG A 104 6.35 -8.74 -5.97
N TYR A 105 6.03 -7.49 -6.26
CA TYR A 105 5.63 -7.07 -7.60
C TYR A 105 6.83 -7.16 -8.56
N ASN A 106 6.74 -8.04 -9.56
CA ASN A 106 7.73 -8.24 -10.63
C ASN A 106 9.16 -8.64 -10.18
N ARG A 107 9.34 -9.21 -8.99
CA ARG A 107 10.69 -9.53 -8.46
C ARG A 107 10.90 -11.04 -8.31
N GLN A 108 12.08 -11.51 -8.71
CA GLN A 108 12.46 -12.93 -8.59
C GLN A 108 12.44 -13.35 -7.12
N ALA A 109 12.10 -14.63 -6.88
CA ALA A 109 11.76 -15.19 -5.57
C ALA A 109 12.78 -14.95 -4.44
N ASN A 110 14.04 -14.62 -4.75
CA ASN A 110 15.12 -14.72 -3.76
C ASN A 110 15.80 -13.40 -3.35
N ASN A 111 15.82 -12.32 -4.15
CA ASN A 111 16.81 -11.24 -3.85
C ASN A 111 16.31 -9.82 -3.63
N TYR A 112 15.04 -9.48 -3.86
CA TYR A 112 14.62 -8.06 -3.81
C TYR A 112 13.28 -7.83 -3.16
N LEU A 113 12.86 -8.75 -2.29
CA LEU A 113 11.54 -8.64 -1.70
C LEU A 113 11.52 -7.61 -0.58
N TYR A 114 12.64 -7.33 0.08
CA TYR A 114 12.65 -6.58 1.32
C TYR A 114 13.31 -5.22 1.14
N ASP A 115 12.58 -4.18 1.52
CA ASP A 115 13.05 -2.81 1.57
C ASP A 115 12.86 -2.30 3.00
N VAL A 116 13.76 -1.45 3.49
CA VAL A 116 13.61 -0.78 4.78
C VAL A 116 13.67 0.71 4.54
N TYR A 117 12.59 1.41 4.87
CA TYR A 117 12.49 2.85 4.68
C TYR A 117 12.75 3.59 5.98
N VAL A 118 13.79 4.41 6.00
CA VAL A 118 14.14 5.27 7.13
C VAL A 118 13.61 6.67 6.86
N LYS A 119 12.56 7.07 7.58
CA LYS A 119 11.94 8.39 7.43
C LYS A 119 12.59 9.38 8.38
N THR A 120 13.04 10.50 7.83
CA THR A 120 13.74 11.57 8.57
C THR A 120 12.97 12.88 8.55
N ASP A 121 13.51 13.90 9.22
CA ASP A 121 13.07 15.30 9.16
C ASP A 121 13.17 15.96 7.78
N LYS A 122 13.71 15.25 6.78
CA LYS A 122 13.84 15.79 5.43
C LYS A 122 13.36 14.83 4.36
N GLU A 123 13.95 13.65 4.32
CA GLU A 123 13.75 12.66 3.24
C GLU A 123 13.49 11.27 3.83
N THR A 124 12.85 10.42 3.04
CA THR A 124 12.76 8.99 3.29
C THR A 124 13.87 8.31 2.52
N TYR A 125 14.71 7.50 3.18
CA TYR A 125 15.79 6.75 2.56
C TYR A 125 15.42 5.27 2.52
N GLY A 126 15.37 4.68 1.32
CA GLY A 126 15.15 3.25 1.12
C GLY A 126 16.46 2.49 1.14
N PHE A 127 16.54 1.48 2.00
CA PHE A 127 17.65 0.56 2.11
C PHE A 127 17.28 -0.79 1.52
N ASN A 128 18.18 -1.36 0.72
CA ASN A 128 18.05 -2.71 0.20
C ASN A 128 19.42 -3.40 0.10
N CYS A 129 19.41 -4.67 -0.29
CA CYS A 129 20.63 -5.45 -0.49
C CYS A 129 21.09 -5.34 -1.95
N ASP A 130 22.13 -4.55 -2.21
CA ASP A 130 22.62 -4.30 -3.58
C ASP A 130 23.78 -5.21 -4.01
N ASP A 131 24.10 -6.24 -3.22
CA ASP A 131 25.21 -7.15 -3.48
C ASP A 131 24.78 -8.29 -4.44
N LEU A 132 24.54 -7.95 -5.71
CA LEU A 132 24.21 -8.90 -6.78
C LEU A 132 25.43 -9.27 -7.59
N ASP A 133 25.99 -10.44 -7.29
CA ASP A 133 26.58 -11.24 -8.36
C ASP A 133 25.48 -12.16 -8.94
N LYS A 134 25.22 -12.09 -10.24
CA LYS A 134 24.06 -12.77 -10.87
C LYS A 134 24.15 -14.30 -10.88
N ASP A 135 25.31 -14.84 -10.48
CA ASP A 135 25.64 -16.26 -10.61
C ASP A 135 25.68 -17.02 -9.28
N ASP A 136 25.44 -16.37 -8.12
CA ASP A 136 25.48 -17.04 -6.82
C ASP A 136 24.09 -17.43 -6.31
N LYS A 137 23.81 -18.74 -6.28
CA LYS A 137 22.51 -19.31 -5.89
C LYS A 137 22.29 -19.38 -4.38
N ASP A 138 23.33 -19.18 -3.58
CA ASP A 138 23.30 -19.25 -2.11
C ASP A 138 23.35 -17.85 -1.44
N GLN A 139 22.85 -16.83 -2.16
CA GLN A 139 23.06 -15.43 -1.85
C GLN A 139 22.44 -15.00 -0.51
N GLN A 140 23.31 -14.77 0.46
CA GLN A 140 22.99 -14.09 1.71
C GLN A 140 23.29 -12.61 1.53
N CYS A 141 22.32 -11.74 1.85
CA CYS A 141 22.55 -10.30 1.86
C CYS A 141 23.67 -9.92 2.84
N LYS A 142 24.84 -9.56 2.32
CA LYS A 142 26.02 -9.20 3.12
C LYS A 142 26.02 -7.72 3.48
N ILE A 143 25.69 -6.88 2.50
CA ILE A 143 25.76 -5.42 2.60
C ILE A 143 24.37 -4.84 2.31
N VAL A 144 24.02 -3.80 3.06
CA VAL A 144 22.75 -3.07 2.95
C VAL A 144 23.05 -1.58 2.91
N ASP A 145 22.71 -0.94 1.80
CA ASP A 145 23.04 0.45 1.52
C ASP A 145 21.80 1.22 1.08
N ILE A 146 21.91 2.56 1.01
CA ILE A 146 20.82 3.41 0.51
C ILE A 146 20.70 3.22 -1.01
N SER A 147 19.55 2.74 -1.47
CA SER A 147 19.26 2.53 -2.89
C SER A 147 18.30 3.57 -3.48
N SER A 148 17.59 4.28 -2.62
CA SER A 148 16.63 5.29 -3.03
C SER A 148 16.42 6.34 -1.94
N TRP A 149 15.95 7.51 -2.35
CA TRP A 149 15.48 8.55 -1.44
C TRP A 149 14.27 9.25 -2.03
N GLY A 150 13.43 9.84 -1.18
CA GLY A 150 12.20 10.50 -1.60
C GLY A 150 11.56 11.34 -0.51
N TYR A 151 10.30 11.73 -0.74
CA TYR A 151 9.52 12.55 0.18
C TYR A 151 9.36 11.90 1.57
N SER A 152 9.42 12.72 2.62
CA SER A 152 9.09 12.33 3.99
C SER A 152 7.96 13.22 4.50
N GLU A 153 6.88 12.59 4.98
CA GLU A 153 5.78 13.30 5.65
C GLU A 153 6.26 14.11 6.86
N TYR A 154 7.30 13.66 7.55
CA TYR A 154 7.90 14.36 8.70
C TYR A 154 8.74 15.59 8.33
N SER A 155 8.88 15.90 7.03
CA SER A 155 9.50 17.16 6.59
C SER A 155 8.55 18.36 6.73
N GLU A 156 7.24 18.11 6.77
CA GLU A 156 6.20 19.12 6.87
C GLU A 156 5.30 18.90 8.10
N GLU A 157 5.10 17.64 8.50
CA GLU A 157 4.17 17.26 9.56
C GLU A 157 4.87 16.82 10.85
N GLN A 158 4.15 16.91 11.97
CA GLN A 158 4.66 16.46 13.27
C GLN A 158 4.46 14.95 13.46
N PRO A 159 5.35 14.28 14.22
CA PRO A 159 5.21 12.86 14.52
C PRO A 159 3.91 12.54 15.26
N PHE A 160 3.31 11.39 14.93
CA PHE A 160 2.11 10.90 15.59
C PHE A 160 2.32 10.66 17.09
N PHE A 161 3.47 10.09 17.47
CA PHE A 161 3.84 9.86 18.86
C PHE A 161 4.71 11.00 19.41
N ASN A 162 4.11 11.86 20.24
CA ASN A 162 4.82 12.95 20.92
C ASN A 162 5.59 12.45 22.15
N GLY A 163 6.81 11.96 21.91
CA GLY A 163 7.84 11.75 22.93
C GLY A 163 7.87 10.35 23.55
N TYR A 164 9.04 9.71 23.48
CA TYR A 164 9.46 8.65 24.40
C TYR A 164 10.42 9.25 25.43
N ARG A 165 10.52 8.67 26.63
CA ARG A 165 11.38 9.20 27.71
C ARG A 165 12.84 9.33 27.22
N GLY A 166 13.33 10.56 27.10
CA GLY A 166 14.66 10.88 26.53
C GLY A 166 14.64 11.54 25.14
N TYR A 167 13.48 11.62 24.48
CA TYR A 167 13.32 12.25 23.18
C TYR A 167 12.13 13.23 23.21
N LYS A 168 12.37 14.52 23.00
CA LYS A 168 11.31 15.53 22.85
C LYS A 168 11.14 15.80 21.35
N ASN A 169 10.00 15.45 20.77
CA ASN A 169 9.70 15.62 19.34
C ASN A 169 10.73 14.93 18.43
N GLY A 170 11.13 13.70 18.73
CA GLY A 170 12.16 12.97 17.97
C GLY A 170 13.60 13.47 18.21
N ILE A 171 13.79 14.56 18.94
CA ILE A 171 15.12 15.09 19.28
C ILE A 171 15.60 14.46 20.58
N LYS A 172 16.78 13.81 20.54
CA LYS A 172 17.47 13.26 21.71
C LYS A 172 17.82 14.39 22.68
N ARG A 173 17.36 14.30 23.93
CA ARG A 173 17.73 15.20 25.02
C ARG A 173 18.91 14.67 25.82
#